data_AF-A0A3A4RFU2-F1
#
_entry.id   AF-A0A3A4RFU2-F1
#
_cell.length_a   1.000
_cell.length_b   1.000
_cell.length_c   1.000
_cell.angle_alpha   90.00
_cell.angle_beta   90.00
_cell.angle_gamma   90.00
#
_symmetry.space_group_name_H-M   'P 1'
#
loop_
_entity.id
_entity.type
_entity.pdbx_description
1 polymer ?
#
loop_
_entity_poly.entity_id
_entity_poly.type
_entity_poly.pdbx_seq_one_letter_code
_entity_poly.pdbx_strand_id
1 'polypeptide(L)' 'MTARHWMVIAWPAFLLAGVLEMIVFAMVDPSDLHWFGQPLDWSRQAVYTVGFFVFWAVNMASSALTVLLVLPGRGEDR' A
#
# COMPACT_ATOMS: atom_id res chain seq x y z
N MET A 1 2.62 9.08 -19.46
CA MET A 1 1.87 7.87 -19.05
C MET A 1 0.39 8.21 -19.03
N THR A 2 -0.43 7.54 -19.84
CA THR A 2 -1.88 7.79 -19.92
C THR A 2 -2.59 7.37 -18.62
N ALA A 3 -3.67 8.04 -18.22
CA ALA A 3 -4.46 7.73 -17.01
C ALA A 3 -4.83 6.24 -16.86
N ARG A 4 -5.03 5.53 -17.99
CA ARG A 4 -5.27 4.08 -18.02
C ARG A 4 -4.16 3.24 -17.38
N HIS A 5 -2.89 3.63 -17.54
CA HIS A 5 -1.77 2.90 -16.94
C HIS A 5 -1.78 3.01 -15.42
N TRP A 6 -2.10 4.20 -14.89
CA TRP A 6 -2.22 4.42 -13.46
C TRP A 6 -3.37 3.59 -12.85
N MET A 7 -4.50 3.46 -13.55
CA MET A 7 -5.62 2.64 -13.07
C MET A 7 -5.28 1.13 -13.02
N VAL A 8 -4.49 0.63 -13.98
CA VAL A 8 -4.05 -0.77 -14.00
C VAL A 8 -3.09 -1.09 -12.85
N ILE A 9 -2.35 -0.10 -12.35
CA ILE A 9 -1.44 -0.23 -11.20
C ILE A 9 -2.22 -0.06 -9.89
N ALA A 10 -3.04 0.98 -9.80
CA ALA A 10 -3.72 1.37 -8.57
C ALA A 10 -4.81 0.36 -8.14
N TRP A 11 -5.50 -0.26 -9.10
CA TRP A 11 -6.59 -1.20 -8.82
C TRP A 11 -6.14 -2.51 -8.14
N PRO A 12 -5.18 -3.28 -8.69
CA PRO A 12 -4.68 -4.48 -8.01
C PRO A 12 -3.91 -4.12 -6.73
N ALA A 13 -3.22 -2.98 -6.67
CA ALA A 13 -2.57 -2.50 -5.45
C ALA A 13 -3.58 -2.25 -4.31
N PHE A 14 -4.77 -1.72 -4.63
CA PHE A 14 -5.87 -1.53 -3.68
C PHE A 14 -6.39 -2.88 -3.14
N LEU A 15 -6.60 -3.86 -4.00
CA LEU A 15 -7.05 -5.20 -3.59
C LEU A 15 -6.01 -5.89 -2.69
N LEU A 16 -4.72 -5.84 -3.07
CA LEU A 16 -3.65 -6.47 -2.29
C LEU A 16 -3.45 -5.78 -0.94
N ALA A 17 -3.60 -4.46 -0.89
CA ALA A 17 -3.54 -3.70 0.35
C ALA A 17 -4.64 -4.11 1.34
N GLY A 18 -5.89 -4.27 0.87
CA GLY A 18 -6.97 -4.75 1.73
C GLY A 18 -6.73 -6.17 2.26
N VAL A 19 -6.17 -7.07 1.44
CA VAL A 19 -5.82 -8.43 1.88
C VAL A 19 -4.68 -8.40 2.92
N LEU A 20 -3.63 -7.63 2.68
CA LEU A 20 -2.52 -7.46 3.62
C LEU A 20 -2.97 -6.83 4.93
N GLU A 21 -3.81 -5.80 4.87
CA GLU A 21 -4.41 -5.18 6.04
C GLU A 21 -5.16 -6.22 6.89
N MET A 22 -6.03 -7.02 6.27
CA MET A 22 -6.78 -8.07 6.96
C MET A 22 -5.85 -9.12 7.59
N ILE A 23 -4.80 -9.55 6.90
CA ILE A 23 -3.85 -10.54 7.43
C ILE A 23 -3.06 -9.96 8.59
N VAL A 24 -2.51 -8.75 8.43
CA VAL A 24 -1.66 -8.12 9.44
C VAL A 24 -2.46 -7.82 10.69
N PHE A 25 -3.64 -7.20 10.58
CA PHE A 25 -4.44 -6.90 11.76
C PHE A 25 -5.20 -8.10 12.34
N ALA A 26 -5.35 -9.20 11.60
CA ALA A 26 -5.77 -10.47 12.18
C ALA A 26 -4.67 -11.11 13.05
N MET A 27 -3.40 -10.84 12.74
CA MET A 27 -2.24 -11.35 13.49
C MET A 27 -1.73 -10.37 14.56
N VAL A 28 -1.92 -9.07 14.34
CA VAL A 28 -1.45 -7.97 15.19
C VAL A 28 -2.67 -7.23 15.73
N ASP A 29 -2.91 -7.34 17.04
CA ASP A 29 -4.03 -6.63 17.65
C ASP A 29 -3.73 -5.12 17.65
N PRO A 30 -4.57 -4.28 17.02
CA PRO A 30 -4.39 -2.82 17.06
C PRO A 30 -4.45 -2.25 18.48
N SER A 31 -5.02 -3.00 19.44
CA SER A 31 -5.07 -2.66 20.85
C SER A 31 -3.69 -2.75 21.55
N ASP A 32 -2.76 -3.53 20.99
CA ASP A 32 -1.41 -3.73 21.52
C ASP A 32 -0.39 -2.71 20.96
N LEU A 33 -0.84 -1.80 20.09
CA LEU A 33 -0.01 -0.78 19.46
C LEU A 33 0.29 0.37 20.44
N HIS A 34 1.32 0.19 21.26
CA HIS A 34 1.80 1.19 22.20
C HIS A 34 2.73 2.18 21.49
N TRP A 35 2.29 3.43 21.32
CA TRP A 35 3.13 4.47 20.72
C TRP A 35 3.95 5.15 21.82
N PHE A 36 5.27 5.00 21.78
CA PHE A 36 6.19 5.62 22.76
C PHE A 36 5.90 5.27 24.24
N GLY A 37 5.34 4.08 24.52
CA GLY A 37 5.06 3.65 25.90
C GLY A 37 3.84 4.30 26.55
N GLN A 38 2.97 4.95 25.75
CA GLN A 38 1.64 5.38 26.17
C GLN A 38 0.59 4.62 25.35
N PRO A 39 -0.55 4.24 25.96
CA PRO A 39 -1.68 3.72 25.21
C PRO A 39 -2.08 4.80 24.20
N LEU A 40 -1.89 4.49 22.92
CA LEU A 40 -2.25 5.40 21.86
C LEU A 40 -3.78 5.45 21.86
N ASP A 41 -4.38 6.55 22.32
CA ASP A 41 -5.83 6.76 22.38
C ASP A 41 -6.47 6.96 20.98
N TRP A 42 -5.81 6.40 19.96
CA TRP A 42 -6.39 6.26 18.64
C TRP A 42 -7.47 5.19 18.69
N SER A 43 -8.65 5.55 18.20
CA SER A 43 -9.69 4.56 17.99
C SER A 43 -9.15 3.47 17.06
N ARG A 44 -9.56 2.22 17.28
CA ARG A 44 -9.18 1.09 16.41
C ARG A 44 -9.41 1.41 14.93
N GLN A 45 -10.47 2.19 14.65
CA GLN A 45 -10.78 2.68 13.31
C GLN A 45 -9.68 3.55 12.70
N ALA A 46 -9.03 4.43 13.47
CA ALA A 46 -7.92 5.23 12.98
C ALA A 46 -6.72 4.35 12.58
N VAL A 47 -6.41 3.33 13.40
CA VAL A 47 -5.33 2.37 13.13
C VAL A 47 -5.60 1.57 11.85
N TYR A 48 -6.82 1.05 11.66
CA TYR A 48 -7.22 0.37 10.43
C TYR A 48 -7.06 1.28 9.21
N THR A 49 -7.63 2.49 9.28
CA THR A 49 -7.60 3.43 8.15
C THR A 49 -6.16 3.78 7.75
N VAL A 50 -5.28 4.06 8.72
CA VAL A 50 -3.88 4.37 8.45
C VAL A 50 -3.15 3.14 7.90
N GLY A 51 -3.37 1.96 8.48
CA GLY A 51 -2.79 0.70 7.99
C GLY A 51 -3.16 0.43 6.53
N PHE A 52 -4.45 0.57 6.19
CA PHE A 52 -4.93 0.48 4.82
C PHE A 52 -4.17 1.42 3.87
N PHE A 53 -4.08 2.72 4.22
CA PHE A 53 -3.40 3.70 3.37
C PHE A 53 -1.90 3.42 3.22
N VAL A 54 -1.22 2.95 4.27
CA VAL A 54 0.20 2.57 4.21
C VAL A 54 0.39 1.36 3.30
N PHE A 55 -0.40 0.30 3.47
CA PHE A 55 -0.31 -0.87 2.60
C PHE A 55 -0.65 -0.53 1.16
N TRP A 56 -1.65 0.33 0.94
CA TRP A 56 -2.01 0.80 -0.39
C TRP A 56 -0.89 1.59 -1.06
N ALA A 57 -0.27 2.52 -0.35
CA ALA A 57 0.86 3.30 -0.86
C ALA A 57 2.07 2.41 -1.20
N VAL A 58 2.41 1.44 -0.34
CA VAL A 58 3.52 0.49 -0.57
C VAL A 58 3.25 -0.38 -1.81
N ASN A 59 2.02 -0.90 -1.95
CA ASN A 59 1.64 -1.69 -3.13
C ASN A 59 1.65 -0.87 -4.42
N MET A 60 1.18 0.38 -4.35
CA MET A 60 1.24 1.31 -5.48
C MET A 60 2.69 1.62 -5.86
N ALA A 61 3.58 1.83 -4.88
CA ALA A 61 5.00 2.06 -5.11
C ALA A 61 5.69 0.83 -5.74
N SER A 62 5.44 -0.38 -5.23
CA SER A 62 5.97 -1.63 -5.78
C SER A 62 5.55 -1.84 -7.24
N SER A 63 4.27 -1.60 -7.54
CA SER A 63 3.73 -1.73 -8.89
C SER A 63 4.26 -0.63 -9.83
N ALA A 64 4.42 0.61 -9.33
CA ALA A 64 5.04 1.70 -10.08
C ALA A 64 6.52 1.41 -10.39
N LEU A 65 7.27 0.86 -9.42
CA LEU A 65 8.65 0.40 -9.63
C LEU A 65 8.71 -0.71 -10.69
N THR A 66 7.77 -1.66 -10.65
CA THR A 66 7.69 -2.74 -11.64
C THR A 66 7.45 -2.18 -13.04
N VAL A 67 6.55 -1.20 -13.18
CA VAL A 67 6.32 -0.52 -14.46
C VAL A 67 7.52 0.31 -14.89
N LEU A 68 8.25 0.94 -13.97
CA LEU A 68 9.51 1.65 -14.26
C LEU A 68 10.61 0.70 -14.77
N LEU A 69 10.69 -0.50 -14.20
CA LEU A 69 11.63 -1.55 -14.61
C LEU A 69 11.26 -2.21 -15.93
N VAL A 70 9.96 -2.41 -16.18
CA VAL A 70 9.44 -3.02 -17.41
C VAL A 70 9.36 -2.00 -18.55
N LEU A 71 9.35 -0.68 -18.26
CA LEU A 71 9.42 0.34 -19.29
C LEU A 71 10.77 0.20 -20.00
N PRO A 72 10.78 -0.22 -21.28
CA PRO A 72 12.03 -0.41 -22.00
C PRO A 72 12.75 0.94 -22.03
N GLY A 73 14.05 0.92 -21.75
CA GLY A 73 14.92 2.08 -21.94
C GLY A 73 14.58 2.70 -23.29
N ARG A 74 14.07 3.94 -23.26
CA ARG A 74 13.62 4.67 -24.44
C ARG A 74 14.85 5.15 -25.23
N GLY A 75 15.64 4.21 -25.74
CA GLY A 75 16.92 4.44 -26.41
C GLY A 75 17.44 3.17 -27.08
N GLU A 76 16.80 2.81 -28.19
CA GLU A 76 17.27 2.07 -29.37
C GLU A 76 15.95 1.73 -30.10
N ASP A 77 15.52 2.38 -31.18
CA ASP A 77 16.23 2.60 -32.42
C ASP A 77 15.53 3.72 -33.23
N ARG A 78 16.29 4.36 -34.11
CA ARG A 78 15.84 5.40 -35.05
C ARG A 78 15.10 4.83 -36.24
#